data_AF-A0A6A6EJ07-F1
#
_entry.id   AF-A0A6A6EJ07-F1
#
_cell.length_a   1.000
_cell.length_b   1.000
_cell.length_c   1.000
_cell.angle_alpha   90.00
_cell.angle_beta   90.00
_cell.angle_gamma   90.00
#
_symmetry.space_group_name_H-M   'P 1'
#
loop_
_entity.id
_entity.type
_entity.pdbx_description
1 polymer ?
#
loop_
_entity_poly.entity_id
_entity_poly.type
_entity_poly.pdbx_seq_one_letter_code
_entity_poly.pdbx_strand_id
1 'polypeptide(L)' 'TKPGYEWAELIGMAILSSLNQELRLDQIYDWISGQFSCYNIAESSWKDSIRRSLSRNHAF' A
#
# COMPACT_ATOMS: atom_id res chain seq x y z
N THR A 1 0.43 -7.94 -14.87
CA THR A 1 1.82 -8.16 -14.43
C THR A 1 2.03 -7.39 -13.14
N LYS A 2 2.53 -8.04 -12.08
CA LYS A 2 2.81 -7.35 -10.80
C LYS A 2 3.93 -6.32 -11.06
N PRO A 3 3.72 -5.03 -10.78
CA PRO A 3 4.76 -4.04 -11.00
C PRO A 3 5.93 -4.32 -10.04
N GLY A 4 7.16 -4.09 -10.49
CA GLY A 4 8.40 -4.32 -9.72
C GLY A 4 8.66 -3.28 -8.63
N TYR A 5 7.59 -2.77 -7.99
CA TYR A 5 7.69 -1.80 -6.90
C TYR A 5 7.81 -2.53 -5.57
N GLU A 6 8.65 -1.97 -4.70
CA GLU A 6 8.74 -2.34 -3.30
C GLU A 6 7.48 -1.89 -2.55
N TRP A 7 7.14 -2.57 -1.46
CA TRP A 7 5.95 -2.24 -0.67
C TRP A 7 5.98 -0.82 -0.11
N ALA A 8 7.17 -0.32 0.26
CA ALA A 8 7.37 1.05 0.71
C ALA A 8 7.07 2.07 -0.39
N GLU A 9 7.39 1.77 -1.65
CA GLU A 9 7.09 2.66 -2.78
C GLU A 9 5.58 2.71 -3.04
N LEU A 10 4.90 1.55 -2.96
CA LEU A 10 3.43 1.50 -3.07
C LEU A 10 2.74 2.29 -1.97
N ILE A 11 3.21 2.18 -0.72
CA ILE A 11 2.71 2.97 0.42
C ILE A 11 2.96 4.46 0.18
N GLY A 12 4.18 4.84 -0.23
CA GLY A 12 4.53 6.23 -0.52
C GLY A 12 3.66 6.83 -1.62
N MET A 13 3.44 6.11 -2.72
CA MET A 13 2.54 6.55 -3.79
C MET A 13 1.10 6.71 -3.31
N ALA A 14 0.61 5.80 -2.47
CA ALA A 14 -0.72 5.92 -1.87
C ALA A 14 -0.83 7.20 -1.03
N ILE A 15 0.11 7.41 -0.11
CA ILE A 15 0.14 8.59 0.78
C ILE A 15 0.22 9.88 -0.02
N LEU A 16 1.12 9.96 -1.01
CA LEU A 16 1.30 11.12 -1.88
C LEU A 16 0.10 11.40 -2.77
N SER A 17 -0.75 10.41 -3.04
CA SER A 17 -1.99 10.61 -3.79
C SER A 17 -3.08 11.31 -2.98
N SER A 18 -2.96 11.32 -1.64
CA SER A 18 -3.93 11.96 -0.76
C SER A 18 -3.64 13.45 -0.59
N LEU A 19 -4.70 14.27 -0.52
CA LEU A 19 -4.57 15.72 -0.35
C LEU A 19 -3.82 16.10 0.95
N ASN A 20 -4.02 15.31 1.99
CA ASN A 20 -3.44 15.54 3.32
C ASN A 20 -2.08 14.87 3.49
N GLN A 21 -1.55 14.20 2.46
CA GLN A 21 -0.30 13.41 2.54
C GLN A 21 -0.30 12.41 3.71
N GLU A 22 -1.47 11.88 4.05
CA GLU A 22 -1.68 10.94 5.13
C GLU A 22 -2.83 10.01 4.73
N LEU A 23 -2.64 8.71 4.97
CA LEU A 23 -3.67 7.69 4.77
C LEU A 23 -3.65 6.71 5.91
N ARG A 24 -4.84 6.27 6.32
CA ARG A 24 -4.98 5.13 7.21
C ARG A 24 -4.71 3.82 6.47
N LEU A 25 -4.41 2.77 7.23
CA LEU A 25 -4.09 1.45 6.69
C LEU A 25 -5.18 0.88 5.77
N ASP A 26 -6.46 1.06 6.11
CA ASP A 26 -7.61 0.68 5.28
C ASP A 26 -7.59 1.41 3.93
N GLN A 27 -7.30 2.70 3.94
CA GLN A 27 -7.27 3.53 2.72
C GLN A 27 -6.08 3.18 1.82
N ILE A 28 -4.95 2.77 2.39
CA ILE A 28 -3.81 2.25 1.62
C ILE A 28 -4.21 0.97 0.88
N TYR A 29 -4.98 0.08 1.50
CA TYR A 29 -5.46 -1.14 0.83
C TYR A 29 -6.37 -0.81 -0.34
N ASP A 30 -7.33 0.09 -0.11
CA ASP A 30 -8.30 0.49 -1.12
C ASP A 30 -7.59 1.14 -2.32
N TRP A 31 -6.65 2.06 -2.07
CA TRP A 31 -5.87 2.70 -3.13
C TRP A 31 -5.06 1.68 -3.96
N ILE A 32 -4.33 0.78 -3.31
CA ILE A 32 -3.49 -0.22 -3.99
C ILE A 32 -4.35 -1.16 -4.85
N SER A 33 -5.49 -1.62 -4.32
CA SER A 33 -6.39 -2.52 -5.05
C SER A 33 -7.14 -1.83 -6.20
N GLY A 34 -7.43 -0.52 -6.06
CA GLY A 34 -8.01 0.29 -7.12
C GLY A 34 -7.02 0.58 -8.25
N GLN A 35 -5.74 0.79 -7.91
CA GLN A 35 -4.69 1.11 -8.89
C GLN A 35 -4.15 -0.13 -9.62
N PHE A 36 -4.07 -1.27 -8.93
CA PHE A 36 -3.53 -2.50 -9.50
C PHE A 36 -4.52 -3.65 -9.32
N SER A 37 -5.17 -4.05 -10.41
CA SER A 37 -6.15 -5.15 -10.43
C SER A 37 -5.60 -6.52 -10.00
N CYS A 38 -4.29 -6.65 -9.81
CA CYS A 38 -3.64 -7.85 -9.31
C CYS A 38 -3.64 -7.96 -7.77
N TYR A 39 -3.96 -6.90 -7.04
CA TYR A 39 -4.08 -6.92 -5.58
C TYR A 39 -5.55 -6.94 -5.18
N ASN A 40 -6.06 -8.14 -4.90
CA ASN A 40 -7.45 -8.30 -4.47
C ASN A 40 -7.58 -7.95 -2.98
N ILE A 41 -8.55 -7.12 -2.61
CA ILE A 41 -8.88 -6.79 -1.21
C ILE A 41 -9.19 -8.05 -0.37
N ALA A 42 -9.75 -9.10 -0.96
CA ALA A 42 -10.04 -10.34 -0.25
C ALA A 42 -8.76 -11.12 0.12
N GLU A 43 -7.63 -10.84 -0.54
CA GLU A 43 -6.36 -11.52 -0.29
C GLU A 43 -5.59 -10.88 0.87
N SER A 44 -5.21 -11.69 1.86
CA SER A 44 -4.47 -11.26 3.05
C SER A 44 -2.95 -11.19 2.84
N SER A 45 -2.39 -11.99 1.93
CA SER A 45 -0.93 -12.16 1.76
C SER A 45 -0.17 -10.86 1.51
N TRP A 46 -0.69 -10.00 0.61
CA TRP A 46 -0.05 -8.72 0.31
C TRP A 46 -0.33 -7.67 1.40
N LYS A 47 -1.50 -7.72 2.05
CA LYS A 47 -1.84 -6.84 3.19
C LYS A 47 -0.88 -7.06 4.36
N ASP A 48 -0.48 -8.30 4.62
CA ASP A 48 0.53 -8.62 5.64
C ASP A 48 1.91 -8.11 5.26
N SER A 49 2.23 -8.06 3.97
CA SER A 49 3.47 -7.46 3.48
C SER A 49 3.47 -5.93 3.64
N ILE A 50 2.34 -5.26 3.39
CA ILE A 50 2.15 -3.83 3.68
C ILE A 50 2.30 -3.53 5.18
N ARG A 51 1.63 -4.31 6.06
CA ARG A 51 1.73 -4.14 7.53
C ARG A 51 3.16 -4.28 8.02
N ARG A 52 3.87 -5.30 7.53
CA ARG A 52 5.30 -5.51 7.85
C ARG A 52 6.16 -4.36 7.35
N SER A 53 5.87 -3.81 6.17
CA SER A 53 6.59 -2.67 5.62
C SER A 53 6.41 -1.41 6.47
N LEU A 54 5.18 -1.11 6.89
CA LEU A 54 4.89 0.02 7.79
C LEU A 54 5.58 -0.15 9.15
N SER A 55 5.58 -1.36 9.70
CA SER A 55 6.20 -1.63 11.01
C SER A 55 7.74 -1.59 10.97
N ARG A 56 8.36 -1.84 9.82
CA ARG A 56 9.83 -1.93 9.66
C ARG A 56 10.47 -0.64 9.18
N ASN A 57 9.74 0.19 8.45
CA ASN A 57 10.30 1.38 7.83
C ASN A 57 10.07 2.59 8.75
N HIS A 58 11.16 3.12 9.32
CA HIS A 58 11.13 4.31 10.17
C HIS A 58 10.68 5.60 9.44
N ALA A 59 10.51 5.55 8.11
CA ALA A 59 9.99 6.65 7.32
C ALA A 59 8.46 6.78 7.36
N PHE A 60 7.75 5.81 7.93
CA PHE A 60 6.29 5.79 8.05
C PHE A 60 5.84 5.74 9.51
#